data_AF-A0A8T5DH21-F1
#
_entry.id   AF-A0A8T5DH21-F1
#
_cell.length_a   1.000
_cell.length_b   1.000
_cell.length_c   1.000
_cell.angle_alpha   90.00
_cell.angle_beta   90.00
_cell.angle_gamma   90.00
#
_symmetry.space_group_name_H-M   'P 1'
#
loop_
_entity.id
_entity.type
_entity.pdbx_description
1 polymer ?
#
loop_
_entity_poly.entity_id
_entity_poly.type
_entity_poly.pdbx_seq_one_letter_code
_entity_poly.pdbx_strand_id
1 'polypeptide(L)'
;MEDLMYSILLIGIGSFNIYYSSKFIRDSKYARKYVETMPKAWLIRKIFGVNKAIKMTRKFFAPLGLVMGVIIILMGLILLIITI
;
A
#
# COMPACT_ATOMS: atom_id res chain seq x y z
N MET A 1 24.05 9.90 9.57
CA MET A 1 23.13 9.18 10.50
C MET A 1 21.67 9.45 10.16
N GLU A 2 21.28 10.70 9.90
CA GLU A 2 19.91 11.06 9.55
C GLU A 2 19.45 10.38 8.23
N ASP A 3 20.27 10.44 7.18
CA ASP A 3 19.96 9.82 5.87
C ASP A 3 19.87 8.30 5.93
N LEU A 4 20.67 7.67 6.80
CA LEU A 4 20.61 6.24 7.08
C LEU A 4 19.27 5.86 7.71
N MET A 5 18.80 6.65 8.68
CA MET A 5 17.51 6.46 9.33
C MET A 5 16.35 6.64 8.33
N TYR A 6 16.40 7.68 7.49
CA TYR A 6 15.40 7.88 6.43
C TYR A 6 15.37 6.75 5.42
N SER A 7 16.54 6.24 5.01
CA SER A 7 16.64 5.09 4.10
C SER A 7 15.98 3.85 4.67
N ILE A 8 16.25 3.52 5.93
CA ILE A 8 15.64 2.38 6.64
C ILE A 8 14.12 2.57 6.75
N LEU A 9 13.66 3.77 7.09
CA LEU A 9 12.22 4.08 7.17
C LEU A 9 11.53 3.92 5.82
N LEU A 10 12.12 4.41 4.72
CA LEU A 10 11.57 4.26 3.38
C LEU A 10 11.45 2.79 3.00
N ILE A 11 12.51 1.99 3.20
CA ILE A 11 12.48 0.55 2.92
C ILE A 11 11.40 -0.13 3.78
N GLY A 12 11.29 0.22 5.05
CA GLY A 12 10.26 -0.31 5.96
C GLY A 12 8.83 0.02 5.52
N ILE A 13 8.55 1.29 5.21
CA ILE A 13 7.24 1.76 4.74
C ILE A 13 6.88 1.11 3.40
N GLY A 14 7.82 1.05 2.46
CA GLY A 14 7.61 0.41 1.17
C GLY A 14 7.32 -1.08 1.32
N SER A 15 8.07 -1.79 2.17
CA SER A 15 7.85 -3.21 2.45
C SER A 15 6.49 -3.47 3.11
N PHE A 16 6.11 -2.64 4.07
CA PHE A 16 4.80 -2.70 4.71
C PHE A 16 3.70 -2.49 3.66
N ASN A 17 3.81 -1.46 2.82
CA ASN A 17 2.85 -1.21 1.75
C ASN A 17 2.72 -2.39 0.79
N ILE A 18 3.83 -3.01 0.37
CA ILE A 18 3.82 -4.21 -0.47
C ILE A 18 3.09 -5.36 0.23
N TYR A 19 3.35 -5.58 1.51
CA TYR A 19 2.71 -6.64 2.29
C TYR A 19 1.18 -6.48 2.33
N TYR A 20 0.67 -5.30 2.71
CA TYR A 20 -0.77 -5.08 2.78
C TYR A 20 -1.42 -5.09 1.40
N SER A 21 -0.78 -4.48 0.40
CA SER A 21 -1.26 -4.49 -0.99
C SER A 21 -1.36 -5.91 -1.54
N SER A 22 -0.35 -6.76 -1.27
CA SER A 22 -0.39 -8.19 -1.61
C SER A 22 -1.53 -8.91 -0.89
N LYS A 23 -1.74 -8.61 0.39
CA LYS A 23 -2.81 -9.21 1.20
C LYS A 23 -4.20 -8.83 0.68
N PHE A 24 -4.40 -7.58 0.25
CA PHE A 24 -5.65 -7.15 -0.38
C PHE A 24 -5.95 -7.88 -1.69
N ILE A 25 -4.92 -8.15 -2.50
CA ILE A 25 -5.09 -8.90 -3.76
C ILE A 25 -5.44 -10.36 -3.47
N ARG A 26 -4.72 -11.01 -2.55
CA ARG A 26 -4.87 -12.44 -2.26
C ARG A 26 -6.13 -12.78 -1.46
N ASP A 27 -6.48 -11.98 -0.45
CA ASP A 27 -7.59 -12.26 0.46
C ASP A 27 -8.76 -11.28 0.28
N SER A 28 -9.85 -11.79 -0.32
CA SER A 28 -11.07 -11.02 -0.53
C SER A 28 -11.79 -10.65 0.78
N LYS A 29 -11.69 -11.47 1.83
CA LYS A 29 -12.30 -11.19 3.14
C LYS A 29 -11.58 -10.03 3.80
N TYR A 30 -10.26 -9.99 3.69
CA TYR A 30 -9.45 -8.87 4.19
C TYR A 30 -9.80 -7.56 3.48
N ALA A 31 -9.90 -7.58 2.15
CA ALA A 31 -10.32 -6.42 1.36
C ALA A 31 -11.75 -5.96 1.69
N ARG A 32 -12.69 -6.89 1.91
CA ARG A 32 -14.04 -6.56 2.36
C ARG A 32 -14.03 -5.86 3.71
N LYS A 33 -13.37 -6.46 4.71
CA LYS A 33 -13.26 -5.88 6.06
C LYS A 33 -12.69 -4.47 5.99
N TYR A 34 -11.62 -4.25 5.22
CA TYR A 34 -11.04 -2.92 5.02
C TYR A 34 -12.02 -1.91 4.43
N VAL A 35 -12.74 -2.27 3.37
CA VAL A 35 -13.72 -1.36 2.73
C VAL A 35 -14.88 -1.02 3.68
N GLU A 36 -15.29 -1.96 4.51
CA GLU A 36 -16.38 -1.79 5.46
C GLU A 36 -15.98 -1.01 6.72
N THR A 37 -14.72 -1.06 7.15
CA THR A 37 -14.27 -0.39 8.39
C THR A 37 -13.52 0.91 8.16
N MET A 38 -12.83 1.09 7.02
CA MET A 38 -11.93 2.22 6.88
C MET A 38 -12.61 3.52 6.43
N PRO A 39 -12.31 4.65 7.10
CA PRO A 39 -12.84 5.96 6.71
C PRO A 39 -12.48 6.34 5.27
N LYS A 40 -11.27 5.99 4.81
CA LYS A 40 -10.81 6.29 3.45
C LYS A 40 -11.63 5.56 2.37
N ALA A 41 -12.14 4.37 2.69
CA ALA A 41 -13.00 3.61 1.80
C ALA A 41 -14.48 4.05 1.88
N TRP A 42 -14.84 4.88 2.86
CA TRP A 42 -16.21 5.33 3.10
C TRP A 42 -16.81 6.08 1.91
N LEU A 43 -16.02 6.97 1.29
CA LEU A 43 -16.49 7.74 0.12
C LEU A 43 -16.80 6.80 -1.05
N ILE A 44 -15.88 5.87 -1.32
CA ILE A 44 -15.97 4.94 -2.45
C ILE A 44 -17.14 3.96 -2.25
N ARG A 45 -17.34 3.43 -1.03
CA ARG A 45 -18.48 2.55 -0.74
C ARG A 45 -19.81 3.30 -0.82
N LYS A 46 -19.86 4.59 -0.46
CA LYS A 46 -21.09 5.40 -0.50
C LYS A 46 -21.51 5.70 -1.95
N ILE A 47 -20.55 5.94 -2.84
CA ILE A 47 -20.83 6.26 -4.26
C ILE A 47 -21.11 4.99 -5.08
N PHE A 48 -20.30 3.94 -4.93
CA PHE A 48 -20.34 2.78 -5.83
C PHE A 48 -20.94 1.51 -5.19
N GLY A 49 -21.18 1.51 -3.88
CA GLY A 49 -21.57 0.33 -3.12
C GLY A 49 -20.38 -0.57 -2.75
N VAL A 50 -20.58 -1.41 -1.73
CA VAL A 50 -19.53 -2.24 -1.11
C VAL A 50 -18.87 -3.19 -2.12
N ASN A 51 -19.66 -3.89 -2.94
CA ASN A 51 -19.13 -4.89 -3.88
C ASN A 51 -18.24 -4.27 -4.98
N LYS A 52 -18.63 -3.11 -5.54
CA LYS A 52 -17.80 -2.39 -6.52
C LYS A 52 -16.56 -1.81 -5.86
N ALA A 53 -16.67 -1.23 -4.66
CA ALA A 53 -15.54 -0.71 -3.91
C ALA A 53 -14.50 -1.81 -3.60
N ILE A 54 -14.93 -3.02 -3.22
CA ILE A 54 -14.02 -4.17 -3.04
C ILE A 54 -13.31 -4.52 -4.36
N LYS A 55 -14.06 -4.60 -5.46
CA LYS A 55 -13.49 -4.91 -6.78
C LYS A 55 -12.46 -3.85 -7.20
N MET A 56 -12.75 -2.57 -6.95
CA MET A 56 -11.81 -1.47 -7.23
C MET A 56 -10.56 -1.55 -6.37
N THR A 57 -10.71 -1.80 -5.07
CA THR A 57 -9.57 -1.97 -4.14
C THR A 57 -8.65 -3.09 -4.59
N ARG A 58 -9.20 -4.24 -4.99
CA ARG A 58 -8.39 -5.40 -5.38
C ARG A 58 -7.78 -5.27 -6.78
N LYS A 59 -8.48 -4.65 -7.73
CA LYS A 59 -8.04 -4.57 -9.13
C LYS A 59 -7.24 -3.32 -9.49
N PHE A 60 -7.42 -2.22 -8.77
CA PHE A 60 -6.76 -0.94 -9.08
C PHE A 60 -5.90 -0.47 -7.91
N PHE A 61 -6.49 -0.23 -6.73
CA PHE A 61 -5.75 0.39 -5.63
C PHE A 61 -4.63 -0.49 -5.07
N ALA A 62 -4.86 -1.79 -4.89
CA ALA A 62 -3.85 -2.68 -4.35
C ALA A 62 -2.68 -2.92 -5.33
N PRO A 63 -2.90 -3.15 -6.64
CA PRO A 63 -1.79 -3.18 -7.61
C PRO A 63 -1.01 -1.86 -7.67
N LEU A 64 -1.69 -0.71 -7.63
CA LEU A 64 -1.02 0.59 -7.53
C LEU A 64 -0.20 0.70 -6.24
N GLY A 65 -0.74 0.22 -5.12
CA GLY A 65 -0.04 0.16 -3.84
C GLY A 65 1.24 -0.68 -3.90
N LEU A 66 1.23 -1.81 -4.63
CA LEU A 66 2.44 -2.59 -4.90
C LEU A 66 3.49 -1.80 -5.67
N VAL A 67 3.09 -1.17 -6.79
CA VAL A 67 4.01 -0.38 -7.62
C VAL A 67 4.62 0.77 -6.81
N MET A 68 3.80 1.51 -6.06
CA MET A 68 4.27 2.57 -5.19
C MET A 68 5.19 2.05 -4.08
N GLY A 69 4.88 0.90 -3.50
CA GLY A 69 5.73 0.25 -2.50
C GLY A 69 7.12 -0.09 -3.05
N VAL A 70 7.19 -0.63 -4.28
CA VAL A 70 8.47 -0.92 -4.96
C VAL A 70 9.25 0.36 -5.20
N ILE A 71 8.60 1.42 -5.71
CA ILE A 71 9.26 2.72 -5.94
C ILE A 71 9.84 3.27 -4.64
N ILE A 72 9.08 3.23 -3.53
CA ILE A 72 9.54 3.71 -2.22
C ILE A 72 10.75 2.91 -1.72
N ILE A 73 10.74 1.58 -1.88
CA ILE A 73 11.91 0.74 -1.52
C ILE A 73 13.11 1.13 -2.35
N LEU A 74 12.96 1.28 -3.68
CA LEU A 74 14.04 1.68 -4.56
C LEU A 74 14.62 3.03 -4.18
N MET A 75 13.78 4.02 -3.84
CA MET A 75 14.23 5.31 -3.34
C MET A 75 15.04 5.17 -2.03
N GLY A 76 14.57 4.34 -1.10
CA GLY A 76 15.30 4.06 0.14
C GLY A 76 16.65 3.37 -0.09
N LEU A 77 16.73 2.43 -1.03
CA LEU A 77 17.98 1.76 -1.41
C LEU A 77 18.96 2.72 -2.09
N ILE A 78 18.48 3.58 -2.98
CA ILE A 78 19.32 4.60 -3.63
C ILE A 78 19.90 5.55 -2.59
N LEU A 79 19.07 6.06 -1.68
CA LEU A 79 19.52 6.93 -0.59
C LEU A 79 20.55 6.24 0.30
N LEU A 80 20.34 4.95 0.62
CA LEU A 80 21.26 4.14 1.39
C LEU A 80 22.64 4.04 0.71
N ILE A 81 22.66 3.76 -0.60
CA ILE A 81 23.89 3.63 -1.38
C ILE A 81 24.66 4.96 -1.46
N ILE A 82 23.96 6.09 -1.61
CA ILE A 82 24.59 7.42 -1.68
C ILE A 82 25.17 7.83 -0.32
N THR A 83 24.58 7.36 0.77
CA THR A 83 24.95 7.74 2.14
C THR A 83 26.15 6.94 2.69
N ILE A 84 26.37 5.72 2.20
CA ILE A 84 27.47 4.83 2.58
C ILE A 84 28.73 5.20 1.80
#